data_AF-A0A939DFJ5-F1
#
_entry.id   AF-A0A939DFJ5-F1
#
_cell.length_a   1.000
_cell.length_b   1.000
_cell.length_c   1.000
_cell.angle_alpha   90.00
_cell.angle_beta   90.00
_cell.angle_gamma   90.00
#
_symmetry.space_group_name_H-M   'P 1'
#
loop_
_entity.id
_entity.type
_entity.pdbx_description
1 polymer ?
#
loop_
_entity_poly.entity_id
_entity_poly.type
_entity_poly.pdbx_seq_one_letter_code
_entity_poly.pdbx_strand_id
1 'polypeptide(L)'
;MLTNKHVILALLVAPVLSLLAWFAVGNLVGEQPHAAVAGGVYPLLEKSNCRYPSGRCQMVNGDVSLTLRLLSPDSSPRLALNSSVELQGVLVAVVPPGAAAGDAPPPRAMASSDASGTHWQLSLPAVPPEGARLRLVAATSDNRFTAEVATRFARVDE
;
A
#
# COMPACT_ATOMS: atom_id res chain seq x y z
N MET A 1 22.64 -3.06 -45.51
CA MET A 1 22.55 -3.60 -44.13
C MET A 1 21.49 -4.69 -43.98
N LEU A 2 20.31 -4.56 -44.64
CA LEU A 2 19.18 -5.52 -44.56
C LEU A 2 19.26 -6.75 -45.49
N THR A 3 20.39 -7.02 -46.15
CA THR A 3 20.53 -8.15 -47.10
C THR A 3 21.32 -9.32 -46.51
N ASN A 4 22.00 -9.13 -45.37
CA ASN A 4 22.77 -10.19 -44.73
C ASN A 4 21.83 -11.11 -43.94
N LYS A 5 21.78 -12.39 -44.32
CA LYS A 5 20.91 -13.39 -43.68
C LYS A 5 21.08 -13.42 -42.15
N HIS A 6 22.31 -13.26 -41.66
CA HIS A 6 22.59 -13.31 -40.22
C HIS A 6 21.98 -12.10 -39.49
N VAL A 7 21.98 -10.93 -40.12
CA VAL A 7 21.39 -9.70 -39.57
C VAL A 7 19.87 -9.81 -39.54
N ILE A 8 19.26 -10.31 -40.62
CA ILE A 8 17.81 -10.56 -40.66
C ILE A 8 17.40 -11.58 -39.59
N LEU A 9 18.16 -12.68 -39.47
CA LEU A 9 17.88 -13.71 -38.47
C LEU A 9 18.01 -13.17 -37.04
N ALA A 10 19.06 -12.39 -36.77
CA ALA A 10 19.26 -11.78 -35.46
C ALA A 10 18.13 -10.81 -35.11
N LEU A 11 17.64 -10.01 -36.07
CA LEU A 11 16.55 -9.06 -35.86
C LEU A 11 15.22 -9.75 -35.52
N LEU A 12 15.00 -10.97 -35.99
CA LEU A 12 13.81 -11.78 -35.70
C LEU A 12 13.94 -12.59 -34.42
N VAL A 13 15.08 -13.27 -34.24
CA VAL A 13 15.28 -14.23 -33.14
C VAL A 13 15.54 -13.51 -31.82
N ALA A 14 16.31 -12.43 -31.82
CA ALA A 14 16.65 -11.70 -30.59
C ALA A 14 15.42 -11.18 -29.80
N PRO A 15 14.43 -10.50 -30.41
CA PRO A 15 13.25 -10.04 -29.66
C PRO A 15 12.40 -11.21 -29.14
N VAL A 16 12.29 -12.31 -29.90
CA VAL A 16 11.58 -13.52 -29.45
C VAL A 16 12.27 -14.14 -28.23
N LEU A 17 13.59 -14.32 -28.29
CA LEU A 17 14.38 -14.81 -27.16
C LEU A 17 14.31 -13.87 -25.95
N SER A 18 14.27 -12.55 -26.16
CA SER A 18 14.11 -11.57 -25.08
C SER A 18 12.78 -11.75 -24.34
N LEU A 19 11.68 -11.98 -25.04
CA LEU A 19 10.38 -12.22 -24.42
C LEU A 19 10.38 -13.56 -23.68
N LEU A 20 10.93 -14.61 -24.29
CA LEU A 20 11.03 -15.93 -23.65
C LEU A 20 11.89 -15.88 -22.39
N ALA A 21 13.01 -15.16 -22.41
CA ALA A 21 13.87 -14.98 -21.24
C ALA A 21 13.14 -14.24 -20.12
N TRP A 22 12.39 -13.18 -20.44
CA TRP A 22 11.57 -12.46 -19.45
C TRP A 22 10.56 -13.38 -18.76
N PHE A 23 9.81 -14.17 -19.54
CA PHE A 23 8.86 -15.14 -18.97
C PHE A 23 9.56 -16.26 -18.19
N ALA A 24 10.68 -16.79 -18.69
CA ALA A 24 11.43 -17.85 -18.03
C ALA A 24 11.97 -17.40 -16.67
N VAL A 25 12.55 -16.19 -16.59
CA VAL A 25 13.01 -15.62 -15.32
C VAL A 25 11.84 -15.42 -14.35
N GLY A 26 10.70 -14.90 -14.85
CA GLY A 26 9.50 -14.73 -14.03
C GLY A 26 8.93 -16.04 -13.48
N ASN A 27 9.04 -17.15 -14.21
CA ASN A 27 8.54 -18.46 -13.76
C ASN A 27 9.55 -19.24 -12.91
N LEU A 28 10.84 -19.13 -13.19
CA LEU A 28 11.89 -19.91 -12.51
C LEU A 28 12.40 -19.25 -11.23
N VAL A 29 12.40 -17.92 -11.18
CA VAL A 29 13.01 -17.12 -10.09
C VAL A 29 11.99 -16.20 -9.43
N GLY A 30 10.82 -16.00 -10.05
CA GLY A 30 9.77 -15.15 -9.49
C GLY A 30 9.21 -15.74 -8.20
N GLU A 31 9.18 -14.92 -7.14
CA GLU A 31 8.50 -15.24 -5.91
C GLU A 31 7.01 -15.50 -6.20
N GLN A 32 6.51 -16.66 -5.82
CA GLN A 32 5.11 -17.00 -6.04
C GLN A 32 4.22 -16.27 -5.02
N PRO A 33 3.02 -15.83 -5.41
CA PRO A 33 2.05 -15.32 -4.46
C PRO A 33 1.64 -16.46 -3.52
N HIS A 34 2.11 -16.40 -2.28
CA HIS A 34 1.73 -17.36 -1.25
C HIS A 34 0.47 -16.85 -0.53
N ALA A 35 -0.47 -17.77 -0.27
CA ALA A 35 -1.59 -17.47 0.60
C ALA A 35 -1.09 -17.09 2.00
N ALA A 36 -1.79 -16.17 2.67
CA ALA A 36 -1.46 -15.78 4.03
C ALA A 36 -1.59 -17.00 4.96
N VAL A 37 -0.48 -17.36 5.60
CA VAL A 37 -0.40 -18.40 6.63
C VAL A 37 -0.80 -17.76 7.97
N ALA A 38 -1.69 -18.43 8.70
CA ALA A 38 -2.15 -17.97 9.99
C ALA A 38 -0.98 -17.68 10.96
N GLY A 39 -1.09 -16.59 11.70
CA GLY A 39 -0.06 -16.07 12.61
C GLY A 39 0.97 -15.16 11.94
N GLY A 40 0.88 -14.96 10.62
CA GLY A 40 1.86 -14.21 9.85
C GLY A 40 1.73 -12.69 9.94
N VAL A 41 2.80 -12.00 9.55
CA VAL A 41 2.85 -10.54 9.36
C VAL A 41 3.13 -10.25 7.90
N TYR A 42 2.21 -9.55 7.24
CA TYR A 42 2.22 -9.36 5.80
C TYR A 42 2.25 -7.87 5.42
N PRO A 43 3.20 -7.43 4.58
CA PRO A 43 3.22 -6.04 4.12
C PRO A 43 2.12 -5.80 3.08
N LEU A 44 1.34 -4.74 3.25
CA LEU A 44 0.42 -4.24 2.23
C LEU A 44 1.16 -3.34 1.25
N LEU A 45 0.92 -3.55 -0.04
CA LEU A 45 1.51 -2.76 -1.10
C LEU A 45 0.63 -1.56 -1.42
N GLU A 46 1.20 -0.35 -1.34
CA GLU A 46 0.53 0.87 -1.77
C GLU A 46 0.22 0.84 -3.27
N LYS A 47 -0.98 1.30 -3.63
CA LYS A 47 -1.35 1.59 -5.02
C LYS A 47 -0.95 3.01 -5.40
N SER A 48 -0.95 3.31 -6.69
CA SER A 48 -0.52 4.60 -7.23
C SER A 48 -1.28 5.78 -6.64
N ASN A 49 -2.56 5.62 -6.32
CA ASN A 49 -3.40 6.65 -5.70
C ASN A 49 -2.90 7.14 -4.33
N CYS A 50 -2.03 6.41 -3.64
CA CYS A 50 -1.39 6.89 -2.40
C CYS A 50 -0.36 8.00 -2.64
N ARG A 51 0.28 8.01 -3.82
CA ARG A 51 1.41 8.90 -4.17
C ARG A 51 0.98 10.25 -4.72
N TYR A 52 -0.31 10.44 -4.99
CA TYR A 52 -0.88 11.61 -5.64
C TYR A 52 -2.03 12.18 -4.80
N PRO A 53 -2.38 13.46 -4.96
CA PRO A 53 -3.50 14.10 -4.28
C PRO A 53 -4.86 13.60 -4.79
N SER A 54 -5.19 12.36 -4.44
CA SER A 54 -6.31 11.59 -5.01
C SER A 54 -7.54 11.51 -4.09
N GLY A 55 -7.43 12.00 -2.86
CA GLY A 55 -8.45 11.86 -1.81
C GLY A 55 -8.59 10.44 -1.22
N ARG A 56 -7.82 9.46 -1.71
CA ARG A 56 -7.84 8.08 -1.19
C ARG A 56 -6.52 7.34 -1.43
N CYS A 57 -6.05 6.59 -0.44
CA CYS A 57 -4.92 5.67 -0.59
C CYS A 57 -5.40 4.24 -0.46
N GLN A 58 -5.17 3.42 -1.49
CA GLN A 58 -5.48 1.99 -1.45
C GLN A 58 -4.21 1.19 -1.25
N MET A 59 -4.27 0.19 -0.38
CA MET A 59 -3.18 -0.75 -0.10
C MET A 59 -3.72 -2.17 -0.20
N VAL A 60 -2.97 -3.07 -0.83
CA VAL A 60 -3.43 -4.45 -1.08
C VAL A 60 -2.36 -5.50 -0.78
N ASN A 61 -2.80 -6.68 -0.35
CA ASN A 61 -2.01 -7.90 -0.31
C ASN A 61 -2.96 -9.09 -0.53
N GLY A 62 -2.81 -9.79 -1.66
CA GLY A 62 -3.75 -10.84 -2.06
C GLY A 62 -5.19 -10.32 -2.10
N ASP A 63 -6.08 -10.99 -1.37
CA ASP A 63 -7.50 -10.64 -1.24
C ASP A 63 -7.80 -9.57 -0.18
N VAL A 64 -6.77 -9.13 0.56
CA VAL A 64 -6.91 -8.07 1.57
C VAL A 64 -6.65 -6.71 0.93
N SER A 65 -7.62 -5.81 1.07
CA SER A 65 -7.60 -4.46 0.53
C SER A 65 -8.04 -3.47 1.60
N LEU A 66 -7.17 -2.51 1.92
CA LEU A 66 -7.44 -1.42 2.85
C LEU A 66 -7.45 -0.10 2.09
N THR A 67 -8.45 0.75 2.35
CA THR A 67 -8.57 2.07 1.73
C THR A 67 -8.65 3.16 2.80
N LEU A 68 -7.68 4.08 2.77
CA LEU A 68 -7.61 5.25 3.65
C LEU A 68 -8.17 6.49 2.96
N ARG A 69 -8.87 7.33 3.73
CA ARG A 69 -9.37 8.65 3.31
C ARG A 69 -9.23 9.65 4.45
N LEU A 70 -8.90 10.89 4.13
CA LEU A 70 -9.01 11.99 5.09
C LEU A 70 -10.38 12.65 4.93
N LEU A 71 -11.13 12.75 6.03
CA LEU A 71 -12.43 13.39 6.10
C LEU A 71 -12.31 14.71 6.86
N SER A 72 -13.10 15.71 6.46
CA SER A 72 -13.19 17.02 7.12
C SER A 72 -11.83 17.69 7.38
N PRO A 73 -10.94 17.81 6.37
CA PRO A 73 -9.58 18.32 6.55
C PRO A 73 -9.54 19.75 7.13
N ASP A 74 -10.55 20.57 6.86
CA ASP A 74 -10.58 22.00 7.23
C ASP A 74 -11.10 22.30 8.64
N SER A 75 -11.59 21.30 9.37
CA SER A 75 -12.16 21.50 10.71
C SER A 75 -11.68 20.47 11.72
N SER A 76 -12.16 19.24 11.58
CA SER A 76 -11.87 18.13 12.49
C SER A 76 -11.35 16.95 11.66
N PRO A 77 -10.06 16.96 11.29
CA PRO A 77 -9.52 15.96 10.38
C PRO A 77 -9.68 14.56 10.98
N ARG A 78 -10.36 13.68 10.26
CA ARG A 78 -10.54 12.28 10.64
C ARG A 78 -9.97 11.38 9.56
N LEU A 79 -9.08 10.48 9.95
CA LEU A 79 -8.60 9.42 9.09
C LEU A 79 -9.60 8.27 9.13
N ALA A 80 -10.25 7.99 8.00
CA ALA A 80 -11.16 6.87 7.84
C ALA A 80 -10.46 5.74 7.08
N LEU A 81 -10.67 4.51 7.51
CA LEU A 81 -10.18 3.29 6.88
C LEU A 81 -11.35 2.36 6.58
N ASN A 82 -11.41 1.86 5.35
CA ASN A 82 -12.31 0.80 4.93
C ASN A 82 -11.49 -0.46 4.63
N SER A 83 -11.95 -1.61 5.09
CA SER A 83 -11.30 -2.92 4.91
C SER A 83 -12.20 -3.86 4.10
N SER A 84 -11.59 -4.70 3.25
CA SER A 84 -12.30 -5.80 2.58
C SER A 84 -12.55 -7.01 3.48
N VAL A 85 -11.91 -7.06 4.65
CA VAL A 85 -12.01 -8.14 5.64
C VAL A 85 -12.32 -7.58 7.03
N GLU A 86 -12.91 -8.40 7.89
CA GLU A 86 -13.11 -8.06 9.31
C GLU A 86 -11.76 -7.87 10.00
N LEU A 87 -11.58 -6.71 10.65
CA LEU A 87 -10.43 -6.40 11.46
C LEU A 87 -10.82 -6.44 12.94
N GLN A 88 -9.88 -6.82 13.80
CA GLN A 88 -10.02 -6.78 15.25
C GLN A 88 -9.44 -5.48 15.84
N GLY A 89 -8.55 -4.83 15.11
CA GLY A 89 -7.92 -3.59 15.54
C GLY A 89 -7.02 -2.99 14.48
N VAL A 90 -6.90 -1.66 14.52
CA VAL A 90 -5.99 -0.91 13.64
C VAL A 90 -5.21 0.09 14.47
N LEU A 91 -3.90 0.11 14.28
CA LEU A 91 -2.98 1.08 14.87
C LEU A 91 -2.36 1.92 13.75
N VAL A 92 -2.28 3.24 13.97
CA VAL A 92 -1.71 4.18 13.00
C VAL A 92 -0.77 5.16 13.68
N ALA A 93 0.40 5.37 13.10
CA ALA A 93 1.32 6.44 13.45
C ALA A 93 1.51 7.39 12.27
N VAL A 94 1.50 8.70 12.52
CA VAL A 94 1.87 9.72 11.54
C VAL A 94 3.33 10.08 11.78
N VAL A 95 4.20 9.71 10.85
CA VAL A 95 5.64 9.94 10.92
C VAL A 95 5.99 11.22 10.14
N PRO A 96 6.51 12.26 10.81
CA PRO A 96 6.95 13.48 10.13
C PRO A 96 8.11 13.23 9.15
N PRO A 97 8.27 14.08 8.11
CA PRO A 97 9.43 13.98 7.23
C PRO A 97 10.73 14.15 8.02
N GLY A 98 11.72 13.28 7.76
CA GLY A 98 13.04 13.35 8.41
C GLY A 98 13.10 12.81 9.84
N ALA A 99 12.00 12.30 10.40
CA ALA A 99 12.03 11.64 11.70
C ALA A 99 12.87 10.35 11.65
N ALA A 100 13.82 10.19 12.58
CA ALA A 100 14.54 8.95 12.75
C ALA A 100 13.63 7.85 13.31
N ALA A 101 14.02 6.58 13.16
CA ALA A 101 13.18 5.45 13.58
C ALA A 101 12.80 5.48 15.08
N GLY A 102 13.64 6.06 15.94
CA GLY A 102 13.40 6.21 17.38
C GLY A 102 12.55 7.43 17.77
N ASP A 103 12.36 8.39 16.86
CA ASP A 103 11.64 9.64 17.12
C ASP A 103 10.22 9.64 16.54
N ALA A 104 9.79 8.51 15.98
CA ALA A 104 8.45 8.37 15.44
C ALA A 104 7.40 8.46 16.57
N PRO A 105 6.32 9.25 16.41
CA PRO A 105 5.25 9.30 17.40
C PRO A 105 4.66 7.91 17.68
N PRO A 106 4.21 7.64 18.92
CA PRO A 106 3.61 6.36 19.24
C PRO A 106 2.34 6.13 18.41
N PRO A 107 2.07 4.88 18.01
CA PRO A 107 0.88 4.55 17.24
C PRO A 107 -0.38 4.78 18.09
N ARG A 108 -1.44 5.25 17.42
CA ARG A 108 -2.75 5.48 18.01
C ARG A 108 -3.73 4.46 17.48
N ALA A 109 -4.58 3.92 18.36
CA ALA A 109 -5.62 2.99 17.98
C ALA A 109 -6.76 3.72 17.26
N MET A 110 -7.19 3.16 16.12
CA MET A 110 -8.44 3.56 15.48
C MET A 110 -9.63 2.96 16.24
N ALA A 111 -10.76 3.63 16.21
CA ALA A 111 -12.02 3.11 16.72
C ALA A 111 -12.83 2.49 15.57
N SER A 112 -13.45 1.33 15.80
CA SER A 112 -14.42 0.80 14.84
C SER A 112 -15.64 1.71 14.80
N SER A 113 -16.12 2.00 13.60
CA SER A 113 -17.34 2.75 13.34
C SER A 113 -18.52 1.86 12.95
N ASP A 114 -18.29 0.55 12.81
CA ASP A 114 -19.31 -0.46 12.51
C ASP A 114 -19.14 -1.72 13.39
N ALA A 115 -20.16 -2.57 13.38
CA ALA A 115 -20.12 -3.87 14.06
C ALA A 115 -19.42 -4.96 13.22
N SER A 116 -19.24 -4.74 11.91
CA SER A 116 -18.57 -5.67 10.99
C SER A 116 -17.04 -5.59 11.05
N GLY A 117 -16.46 -4.63 11.77
CA GLY A 117 -15.01 -4.46 11.87
C GLY A 117 -14.36 -4.05 10.56
N THR A 118 -15.14 -3.46 9.64
CA THR A 118 -14.70 -3.10 8.29
C THR A 118 -14.50 -1.59 8.10
N HIS A 119 -15.07 -0.77 8.97
CA HIS A 119 -14.97 0.68 8.93
C HIS A 119 -14.34 1.20 10.22
N TRP A 120 -13.20 1.88 10.10
CA TRP A 120 -12.42 2.38 11.23
C TRP A 120 -12.16 3.86 11.10
N GLN A 121 -12.08 4.57 12.23
CA GLN A 121 -11.82 6.01 12.24
C GLN A 121 -10.82 6.41 13.32
N LEU A 122 -10.02 7.43 13.01
CA LEU A 122 -9.10 8.07 13.95
C LEU A 122 -9.18 9.58 13.80
N SER A 123 -9.56 10.27 14.87
CA SER A 123 -9.46 11.72 14.93
C SER A 123 -8.01 12.15 14.97
N LEU A 124 -7.59 12.98 14.03
CA LEU A 124 -6.26 13.56 13.99
C LEU A 124 -6.28 14.95 14.64
N PRO A 125 -5.19 15.36 15.31
CA PRO A 125 -5.08 16.70 15.87
C PRO A 125 -4.94 17.77 14.76
N ALA A 126 -4.36 17.41 13.63
CA ALA A 126 -4.17 18.26 12.46
C ALA A 126 -4.02 17.40 11.20
N VAL A 127 -4.15 18.03 10.03
CA VAL A 127 -3.80 17.40 8.74
C VAL A 127 -2.31 17.03 8.75
N PRO A 128 -1.93 15.82 8.30
CA PRO A 128 -0.52 15.43 8.25
C PRO A 128 0.34 16.42 7.42
N PRO A 129 1.54 16.79 7.90
CA PRO A 129 2.41 17.73 7.19
C PRO A 129 2.86 17.16 5.85
N GLU A 130 3.32 18.04 4.96
CA GLU A 130 3.85 17.61 3.67
C GLU A 130 5.08 16.72 3.86
N GLY A 131 5.21 15.67 3.04
CA GLY A 131 6.28 14.68 3.17
C GLY A 131 6.11 13.71 4.34
N ALA A 132 5.06 13.83 5.15
CA ALA A 132 4.78 12.84 6.19
C ALA A 132 4.40 11.46 5.60
N ARG A 133 4.58 10.43 6.42
CA ARG A 133 4.18 9.06 6.11
C ARG A 133 3.24 8.52 7.18
N LEU A 134 2.33 7.66 6.79
CA LEU A 134 1.51 6.86 7.70
C LEU A 134 2.13 5.48 7.82
N ARG A 135 2.38 5.05 9.06
CA ARG A 135 2.64 3.64 9.39
C ARG A 135 1.39 3.04 9.98
N LEU A 136 0.98 1.91 9.45
CA LEU A 136 -0.27 1.25 9.81
C LEU A 136 -0.01 -0.21 10.14
N VAL A 137 -0.69 -0.69 11.17
CA VAL A 137 -0.85 -2.12 11.47
C VAL A 137 -2.32 -2.42 11.60
N ALA A 138 -2.83 -3.34 10.79
CA ALA A 138 -4.20 -3.86 10.89
C ALA A 138 -4.13 -5.35 11.30
N ALA A 139 -4.95 -5.76 12.25
CA ALA A 139 -4.99 -7.14 12.72
C ALA A 139 -6.35 -7.78 12.35
N THR A 140 -6.31 -8.99 11.82
CA THR A 140 -7.46 -9.91 11.75
C THR A 140 -7.38 -10.89 12.92
N SER A 141 -8.26 -11.90 12.95
CA SER A 141 -8.16 -13.04 13.88
C SER A 141 -6.83 -13.77 13.81
N ASP A 142 -6.33 -13.96 12.60
CA ASP A 142 -5.22 -14.86 12.34
C ASP A 142 -3.95 -14.12 11.95
N ASN A 143 -4.06 -12.95 11.31
CA ASN A 143 -2.94 -12.31 10.63
C ASN A 143 -2.80 -10.84 11.00
N ARG A 144 -1.60 -10.30 10.78
CA ARG A 144 -1.32 -8.87 10.89
C ARG A 144 -0.83 -8.34 9.56
N PHE A 145 -1.30 -7.16 9.20
CA PHE A 145 -0.95 -6.47 7.98
C PHE A 145 -0.26 -5.15 8.31
N THR A 146 0.90 -4.92 7.73
CA THR A 146 1.69 -3.69 7.96
C THR A 146 1.74 -2.86 6.69
N ALA A 147 1.71 -1.54 6.81
CA ALA A 147 1.85 -0.66 5.66
C ALA A 147 2.62 0.61 6.04
N GLU A 148 3.43 1.12 5.11
CA GLU A 148 3.95 2.48 5.18
C GLU A 148 3.58 3.20 3.88
N VAL A 149 2.82 4.29 3.99
CA VAL A 149 2.30 5.02 2.82
C VAL A 149 2.53 6.52 2.93
N ALA A 150 2.66 7.19 1.80
CA ALA A 150 2.70 8.66 1.77
C ALA A 150 1.36 9.28 2.21
N THR A 151 1.38 10.46 2.82
CA THR A 151 0.16 11.21 3.18
C THR A 151 -0.35 12.10 2.05
N ARG A 152 0.27 12.09 0.86
CA ARG A 152 -0.05 13.03 -0.23
C ARG A 152 -1.50 12.88 -0.72
N PHE A 153 -2.08 11.68 -0.66
CA PHE A 153 -3.50 11.43 -0.98
C PHE A 153 -4.49 12.23 -0.13
N ALA A 154 -4.07 12.68 1.06
CA ALA A 154 -4.93 13.44 1.96
C ALA A 154 -5.15 14.88 1.49
N ARG A 155 -4.37 15.34 0.52
CA ARG A 155 -4.60 16.58 -0.21
C ARG A 155 -5.47 16.24 -1.41
N VAL A 156 -6.55 16.96 -1.61
CA VAL A 156 -7.35 16.88 -2.84
C VAL A 156 -7.07 18.20 -3.54
N ASP A 157 -6.35 18.13 -4.66
CA ASP A 157 -6.20 19.30 -5.51
C ASP A 157 -7.53 19.43 -6.28
N GLU A 158 -8.24 20.55 -6.10
CA GLU A 158 -9.42 20.92 -6.89
C GLU A 158 -9.06 21.30 -8.34
#